data_AF-A0A0V1K5L0-F1
#
_entry.id   AF-A0A0V1K5L0-F1
#
_cell.length_a   1.000
_cell.length_b   1.000
_cell.length_c   1.000
_cell.angle_alpha   90.00
_cell.angle_beta   90.00
_cell.angle_gamma   90.00
#
_symmetry.space_group_name_H-M   'P 1'
#
loop_
_entity.id
_entity.type
_entity.pdbx_description
1 polymer ?
#
loop_
_entity_poly.entity_id
_entity_poly.type
_entity_poly.pdbx_seq_one_letter_code
_entity_poly.pdbx_strand_id
1 'polypeptide(L)'
;MYFEFLYYWLFYKLHLSEVDFMQHTVLCSSPLFRGTYYRVLFGDFFEERSSPAGTSTLETTHTSTLTEQDANSVNSNAKEDSCDNDAVVPGSRKRSHGSNDVYDWDFSKKKKPSDVENHETNGTLVKCEVKTELVDDIPLESSKECNRNVNDLNFHELADTSVEVIDLTSELHEKLLPLDEQIEQFFLRNAEPEWVTQNKLTAVKKLANCVKDMNGMAKVYIYGSTLSKVAIKDSDIDLCIIDDTRLFSSLKAKFNRRASKGKLYRYRRYFWSSDCVCPLNALELIDATVPILTAEFKEPYYFKADISIDSHVGIRSSLLIRHYAMADERFAKLGVLIKCWAKKKFPGGAKTGYIGGFAWTLLLLNYMQCGMGENCPPVFPSFQERYPSLYEKSLDELDLEGKLPENFVSPNKQSLSSLLCGFFYFCANTVDFRRTMLSVRKASILLRQPEHAHYFMYIENPISLKNVARSLQQERKYKQIEAEIKNAHHKLVTTSSVNSLFE
;
A
#
# COMPACT_ATOMS: atom_id res chain seq x y z
N MET A 1 -12.06 -30.25 -49.55
CA MET A 1 -11.69 -29.48 -48.34
C MET A 1 -11.94 -30.34 -47.11
N TYR A 2 -11.21 -31.45 -46.99
CA TYR A 2 -11.51 -32.54 -46.05
C TYR A 2 -10.22 -33.29 -45.63
N PHE A 3 -9.12 -32.57 -45.39
CA PHE A 3 -7.83 -33.20 -45.02
C PHE A 3 -6.95 -32.44 -44.01
N GLU A 4 -7.50 -31.51 -43.23
CA GLU A 4 -6.71 -30.73 -42.24
C GLU A 4 -7.22 -30.87 -40.79
N PHE A 5 -8.22 -31.72 -40.52
CA PHE A 5 -8.76 -31.89 -39.16
C PHE A 5 -8.31 -33.16 -38.42
N LEU A 6 -7.52 -34.05 -39.06
CA LEU A 6 -7.06 -35.29 -38.43
C LEU A 6 -5.69 -35.20 -37.73
N TYR A 7 -4.91 -34.13 -37.94
CA TYR A 7 -3.55 -34.04 -37.39
C TYR A 7 -3.50 -33.45 -35.97
N TYR A 8 -4.50 -32.65 -35.57
CA TYR A 8 -4.55 -32.04 -34.23
C TYR A 8 -5.20 -32.93 -33.16
N TRP A 9 -5.88 -34.03 -33.53
CA TRP A 9 -6.50 -34.95 -32.57
C TRP A 9 -5.58 -36.12 -32.18
N LEU A 10 -4.56 -36.44 -32.99
CA LEU A 10 -3.65 -37.57 -32.73
C LEU A 10 -2.45 -37.21 -31.82
N PHE A 11 -2.12 -35.93 -31.66
CA PHE A 11 -1.00 -35.49 -30.80
C PHE A 11 -1.40 -35.34 -29.32
N TYR A 12 -2.70 -35.15 -29.04
CA TYR A 12 -3.23 -34.99 -27.67
C TYR A 12 -3.53 -36.32 -26.96
N LYS A 13 -3.41 -37.45 -27.66
CA LYS A 13 -3.78 -38.79 -27.17
C LYS A 13 -2.58 -39.73 -26.90
N LEU A 14 -1.35 -39.23 -27.01
CA LEU A 14 -0.10 -40.00 -26.84
C LEU A 14 0.79 -39.53 -25.66
N HIS A 15 0.23 -38.77 -24.71
CA HIS A 15 0.93 -38.38 -23.48
C HIS A 15 0.10 -38.56 -22.19
N LEU A 16 -0.94 -39.39 -22.26
CA LEU A 16 -1.81 -39.73 -21.12
C LEU A 16 -2.03 -41.24 -21.00
N SER A 17 -0.94 -42.01 -21.07
CA SER A 17 -0.95 -43.44 -20.74
C SER A 17 0.29 -43.77 -19.90
N GLU A 18 0.05 -44.44 -18.77
CA GLU A 18 0.96 -44.71 -17.62
C GLU A 18 0.96 -43.53 -16.62
N VAL A 19 0.20 -43.55 -15.52
CA VAL A 19 0.16 -44.58 -14.47
C VAL A 19 -1.26 -44.69 -13.91
N ASP A 20 -1.78 -45.91 -13.87
CA ASP A 20 -3.07 -46.30 -13.31
C ASP A 20 -2.87 -47.07 -11.99
N PHE A 21 -3.94 -47.14 -11.20
CA PHE A 21 -4.17 -47.95 -9.99
C PHE A 21 -3.67 -47.49 -8.60
N MET A 22 -4.59 -46.92 -7.83
CA MET A 22 -5.24 -47.64 -6.71
C MET A 22 -6.46 -46.84 -6.20
N GLN A 23 -7.65 -47.32 -6.56
CA GLN A 23 -8.89 -46.97 -5.88
C GLN A 23 -8.94 -47.69 -4.53
N HIS A 24 -8.99 -46.93 -3.44
CA HIS A 24 -9.73 -47.35 -2.25
C HIS A 24 -10.42 -46.14 -1.63
N THR A 25 -11.74 -46.20 -1.66
CA THR A 25 -12.69 -45.33 -0.98
C THR A 25 -12.46 -45.40 0.53
N VAL A 26 -12.08 -44.28 1.15
CA VAL A 26 -12.30 -44.04 2.58
C VAL A 26 -12.80 -42.61 2.73
N LEU A 27 -14.06 -42.48 3.15
CA LEU A 27 -14.63 -41.27 3.74
C LEU A 27 -13.75 -40.85 4.91
N CYS A 28 -13.06 -39.71 4.80
CA CYS A 28 -12.45 -39.06 5.95
C CYS A 28 -12.62 -37.54 5.85
N SER A 29 -13.56 -37.06 6.65
CA SER A 29 -13.62 -35.68 7.15
C SER A 29 -12.27 -35.29 7.76
N SER A 30 -11.60 -34.27 7.22
CA SER A 30 -10.37 -33.69 7.78
C SER A 30 -10.11 -32.27 7.25
N PRO A 31 -9.36 -31.43 7.98
CA PRO A 31 -9.67 -30.02 8.20
C PRO A 31 -8.82 -29.03 7.38
N LEU A 32 -9.29 -27.77 7.36
CA LEU A 32 -8.54 -26.51 7.17
C LEU A 32 -7.22 -26.59 6.37
N PHE A 33 -7.26 -26.20 5.10
CA PHE A 33 -6.09 -25.69 4.40
C PHE A 33 -5.73 -24.27 4.90
N ARG A 34 -5.17 -24.17 6.11
CA ARG A 34 -4.54 -22.94 6.63
C ARG A 34 -3.01 -23.04 6.51
N GLY A 35 -2.42 -22.23 5.64
CA GLY A 35 -1.21 -21.48 6.01
C GLY A 35 0.19 -22.07 5.83
N THR A 36 0.44 -23.11 5.04
CA THR A 36 1.81 -23.70 4.92
C THR A 36 2.56 -23.51 3.60
N TYR A 37 1.99 -22.87 2.57
CA TYR A 37 2.53 -22.96 1.20
C TYR A 37 3.52 -21.86 0.74
N TYR A 38 3.78 -20.81 1.53
CA TYR A 38 4.49 -19.61 1.05
C TYR A 38 5.94 -19.45 1.54
N ARG A 39 6.50 -20.41 2.29
CA ARG A 39 7.86 -20.32 2.88
C ARG A 39 9.01 -20.52 1.87
N VAL A 40 8.72 -21.02 0.67
CA VAL A 40 9.76 -21.54 -0.26
C VAL A 40 10.17 -20.52 -1.35
N LEU A 41 9.48 -19.39 -1.49
CA LEU A 41 9.48 -18.64 -2.77
C LEU A 41 10.56 -17.56 -2.88
N PHE A 42 11.19 -17.16 -1.77
CA PHE A 42 12.17 -16.07 -1.72
C PHE A 42 13.55 -16.50 -1.16
N GLY A 43 13.68 -17.73 -0.64
CA GLY A 43 14.92 -18.25 -0.03
C GLY A 43 16.10 -18.37 -1.00
N ASP A 44 15.85 -18.58 -2.29
CA ASP A 44 16.91 -18.73 -3.31
C ASP A 44 17.40 -17.40 -3.90
N PHE A 45 16.94 -16.25 -3.38
CA PHE A 45 17.39 -14.93 -3.86
C PHE A 45 18.69 -14.44 -3.21
N PHE A 46 19.21 -15.19 -2.24
CA PHE A 46 20.51 -14.97 -1.60
C PHE A 46 21.32 -16.26 -1.71
N GLU A 47 22.15 -16.37 -2.75
CA GLU A 47 23.11 -17.48 -2.85
C GLU A 47 24.03 -17.50 -1.61
N GLU A 48 23.95 -18.63 -0.92
CA GLU A 48 25.07 -19.46 -0.47
C GLU A 48 26.42 -18.74 -0.33
N ARG A 49 26.79 -18.45 0.93
CA ARG A 49 28.17 -18.62 1.35
C ARG A 49 28.30 -19.95 2.06
N SER A 50 28.60 -20.99 1.29
CA SER A 50 29.21 -22.21 1.80
C SER A 50 30.73 -22.06 1.78
N SER A 51 31.38 -22.27 2.92
CA SER A 51 32.75 -22.77 3.06
C SER A 51 33.01 -23.19 4.52
N PRO A 52 33.90 -24.17 4.75
CA PRO A 52 33.50 -25.37 5.49
C PRO A 52 34.06 -25.48 6.91
N ALA A 53 33.34 -26.27 7.70
CA ALA A 53 33.77 -27.20 8.76
C ALA A 53 34.73 -26.71 9.86
N GLY A 54 34.27 -26.88 11.11
CA GLY A 54 35.13 -26.85 12.29
C GLY A 54 34.35 -26.97 13.59
N THR A 55 33.75 -28.14 13.86
CA THR A 55 33.31 -28.52 15.21
C THR A 55 34.53 -28.68 16.13
N SER A 56 34.59 -27.93 17.23
CA SER A 56 35.04 -28.46 18.53
C SER A 56 34.73 -27.50 19.68
N THR A 57 34.31 -28.14 20.76
CA THR A 57 33.95 -27.69 22.10
C THR A 57 35.06 -27.02 22.93
N LEU A 58 34.59 -26.21 23.89
CA LEU A 58 35.05 -26.04 25.27
C LEU A 58 36.39 -25.32 25.60
N GLU A 59 36.27 -24.57 26.71
CA GLU A 59 37.28 -24.20 27.72
C GLU A 59 38.06 -22.87 27.62
N THR A 60 37.59 -21.94 28.45
CA THR A 60 38.28 -21.24 29.56
C THR A 60 39.66 -20.57 29.42
N THR A 61 39.69 -19.41 30.09
CA THR A 61 40.75 -18.83 30.96
C THR A 61 41.77 -17.83 30.41
N HIS A 62 41.73 -16.64 31.06
CA HIS A 62 42.82 -15.73 31.47
C HIS A 62 43.66 -15.09 30.34
N THR A 63 44.09 -13.81 30.37
CA THR A 63 44.37 -12.85 31.44
C THR A 63 44.58 -11.46 30.80
N SER A 64 44.37 -10.41 31.62
CA SER A 64 44.93 -9.04 31.67
C SER A 64 46.04 -8.65 30.68
N THR A 65 46.20 -7.41 30.19
CA THR A 65 46.46 -6.13 30.88
C THR A 65 46.48 -5.02 29.79
N LEU A 66 45.90 -3.82 29.99
CA LEU A 66 46.57 -2.52 30.32
C LEU A 66 47.76 -2.19 29.38
N THR A 67 47.94 -1.02 28.76
CA THR A 67 47.85 0.39 29.22
C THR A 67 48.02 1.33 27.98
N GLU A 68 47.26 2.42 27.86
CA GLU A 68 47.62 3.86 28.06
C GLU A 68 48.51 4.52 26.98
N GLN A 69 47.99 5.62 26.37
CA GLN A 69 48.51 7.02 26.41
C GLN A 69 49.62 7.29 25.37
N ASP A 70 49.80 8.45 24.72
CA ASP A 70 49.33 9.84 24.80
C ASP A 70 49.65 10.49 23.42
N ALA A 71 48.81 11.35 22.84
CA ALA A 71 48.79 12.82 22.91
C ALA A 71 49.91 13.59 22.14
N ASN A 72 49.43 14.64 21.43
CA ASN A 72 50.11 15.88 20.97
C ASN A 72 51.03 15.80 19.74
N SER A 73 51.15 16.80 18.86
CA SER A 73 50.43 18.05 18.56
C SER A 73 51.13 18.75 17.36
N VAL A 74 50.53 19.83 16.84
CA VAL A 74 51.18 21.04 16.26
C VAL A 74 51.50 21.13 14.74
N ASN A 75 50.64 21.94 14.10
CA ASN A 75 50.88 23.15 13.26
C ASN A 75 51.04 23.18 11.73
N SER A 76 50.16 24.05 11.18
CA SER A 76 50.39 25.21 10.30
C SER A 76 50.79 25.00 8.84
N ASN A 77 49.96 25.49 7.92
CA ASN A 77 50.16 26.84 7.36
C ASN A 77 48.97 27.32 6.52
N ALA A 78 48.64 28.59 6.72
CA ALA A 78 47.75 29.41 5.91
C ALA A 78 48.46 29.91 4.63
N LYS A 79 47.68 30.30 3.62
CA LYS A 79 47.87 31.56 2.90
C LYS A 79 46.61 31.94 2.11
N GLU A 80 46.22 33.18 2.35
CA GLU A 80 45.23 34.00 1.65
C GLU A 80 45.71 34.34 0.22
N ASP A 81 44.78 34.71 -0.65
CA ASP A 81 44.90 35.95 -1.43
C ASP A 81 43.52 36.40 -1.98
N SER A 82 43.23 37.66 -1.71
CA SER A 82 42.09 38.48 -2.12
C SER A 82 42.35 39.18 -3.47
N CYS A 83 41.28 39.65 -4.14
CA CYS A 83 41.09 41.05 -4.60
C CYS A 83 39.93 41.18 -5.63
N ASP A 84 38.83 41.79 -5.16
CA ASP A 84 38.16 43.02 -5.63
C ASP A 84 37.74 43.33 -7.09
N ASN A 85 36.47 43.78 -7.15
CA ASN A 85 35.81 44.87 -7.89
C ASN A 85 35.60 44.80 -9.42
N ASP A 86 34.33 44.84 -9.86
CA ASP A 86 33.72 46.11 -10.34
C ASP A 86 32.26 45.96 -10.79
N ALA A 87 31.50 47.03 -10.59
CA ALA A 87 30.07 47.19 -10.83
C ALA A 87 29.74 47.63 -12.26
N VAL A 88 28.61 47.17 -12.84
CA VAL A 88 27.83 47.92 -13.86
C VAL A 88 26.35 47.50 -13.84
N VAL A 89 25.45 48.48 -13.67
CA VAL A 89 24.02 48.50 -14.00
C VAL A 89 23.85 49.16 -15.38
N PRO A 90 22.97 48.68 -16.28
CA PRO A 90 21.66 49.33 -16.54
C PRO A 90 20.58 48.27 -16.87
N GLY A 91 19.27 48.52 -16.94
CA GLY A 91 18.45 49.71 -17.07
C GLY A 91 17.09 49.25 -17.62
N SER A 92 16.05 49.97 -17.23
CA SER A 92 14.63 49.66 -17.33
C SER A 92 14.07 49.39 -18.75
N ARG A 93 12.97 48.62 -18.84
CA ARG A 93 11.86 48.92 -19.76
C ARG A 93 10.54 48.31 -19.28
N LYS A 94 9.65 49.21 -18.83
CA LYS A 94 8.20 49.03 -18.70
C LYS A 94 7.59 48.78 -20.10
N ARG A 95 6.60 47.90 -20.17
CA ARG A 95 5.38 48.12 -20.98
C ARG A 95 4.16 47.60 -20.24
N SER A 96 3.29 48.53 -19.91
CA SER A 96 1.91 48.38 -19.45
C SER A 96 0.96 48.48 -20.63
N HIS A 97 -0.05 47.62 -20.65
CA HIS A 97 -1.42 47.80 -21.16
C HIS A 97 -2.22 46.67 -20.46
N GLY A 98 -3.26 46.87 -19.65
CA GLY A 98 -4.12 48.04 -19.43
C GLY A 98 -5.48 47.81 -20.07
N SER A 99 -6.44 47.28 -19.30
CA SER A 99 -7.91 47.50 -19.36
C SER A 99 -8.60 46.35 -18.59
N ASN A 100 -9.14 46.60 -17.38
CA ASN A 100 -10.55 46.96 -17.07
C ASN A 100 -11.48 45.74 -17.28
N ASP A 101 -12.22 45.24 -16.29
CA ASP A 101 -13.29 45.86 -15.48
C ASP A 101 -13.29 45.25 -14.03
N VAL A 102 -13.40 45.91 -12.85
CA VAL A 102 -14.40 46.83 -12.22
C VAL A 102 -15.83 46.26 -12.31
N TYR A 103 -16.54 45.81 -11.26
CA TYR A 103 -16.95 46.39 -9.96
C TYR A 103 -17.12 45.23 -8.94
N ASP A 104 -16.62 45.22 -7.69
CA ASP A 104 -16.98 45.99 -6.48
C ASP A 104 -18.47 45.99 -6.07
N TRP A 105 -18.82 45.28 -5.00
CA TRP A 105 -19.61 45.88 -3.91
C TRP A 105 -19.55 45.12 -2.58
N ASP A 106 -19.85 45.92 -1.56
CA ASP A 106 -19.36 45.93 -0.20
C ASP A 106 -20.36 45.33 0.80
N PHE A 107 -19.90 45.19 2.05
CA PHE A 107 -20.56 44.70 3.27
C PHE A 107 -22.07 44.97 3.47
N SER A 108 -22.79 44.05 4.14
CA SER A 108 -23.18 44.23 5.57
C SER A 108 -24.31 43.32 6.13
N LYS A 109 -24.15 42.97 7.42
CA LYS A 109 -25.12 42.88 8.54
C LYS A 109 -26.03 41.64 8.77
N LYS A 110 -25.70 41.00 9.90
CA LYS A 110 -26.53 40.37 10.97
C LYS A 110 -28.06 40.49 10.84
N LYS A 111 -28.76 39.36 11.05
CA LYS A 111 -29.99 39.22 11.88
C LYS A 111 -30.36 37.74 12.17
N LYS A 112 -30.83 37.50 13.40
CA LYS A 112 -31.71 36.42 13.94
C LYS A 112 -32.66 37.16 14.95
N PRO A 113 -33.77 36.61 15.52
CA PRO A 113 -34.30 35.21 15.54
C PRO A 113 -35.86 35.06 15.39
N SER A 114 -36.34 33.81 15.61
CA SER A 114 -37.69 33.28 16.03
C SER A 114 -38.74 33.00 14.92
N ASP A 115 -39.59 31.94 14.91
CA ASP A 115 -40.29 31.08 15.91
C ASP A 115 -40.38 29.59 15.43
N VAL A 116 -40.12 28.54 16.25
CA VAL A 116 -41.00 27.64 17.06
C VAL A 116 -42.14 26.90 16.34
N GLU A 117 -42.05 25.56 16.28
CA GLU A 117 -43.17 24.65 16.61
C GLU A 117 -42.66 23.26 17.05
N ASN A 118 -43.26 22.76 18.13
CA ASN A 118 -42.90 21.55 18.89
C ASN A 118 -43.64 20.32 18.37
N HIS A 119 -43.00 19.14 18.44
CA HIS A 119 -43.70 17.88 18.70
C HIS A 119 -42.89 17.03 19.69
N GLU A 120 -43.49 16.80 20.86
CA GLU A 120 -43.04 15.90 21.91
C GLU A 120 -43.26 14.43 21.51
N THR A 121 -42.29 13.56 21.79
CA THR A 121 -42.57 12.16 22.15
C THR A 121 -41.58 11.70 23.21
N ASN A 122 -42.15 11.27 24.35
CA ASN A 122 -41.51 10.73 25.54
C ASN A 122 -40.54 9.58 25.24
N GLY A 123 -39.30 9.71 25.70
CA GLY A 123 -38.33 8.64 25.85
C GLY A 123 -37.47 8.93 27.08
N THR A 124 -37.58 8.07 28.09
CA THR A 124 -36.92 8.18 29.40
C THR A 124 -35.41 8.39 29.26
N LEU A 125 -34.93 9.57 29.66
CA LEU A 125 -33.50 9.90 29.79
C LEU A 125 -32.89 9.09 30.94
N VAL A 126 -32.06 8.10 30.61
CA VAL A 126 -31.08 7.54 31.56
C VAL A 126 -29.72 8.19 31.27
N LYS A 127 -29.33 9.13 32.13
CA LYS A 127 -28.02 9.77 32.10
C LYS A 127 -27.01 8.81 32.74
N CYS A 128 -26.23 8.08 31.94
CA CYS A 128 -25.08 7.35 32.45
C CYS A 128 -23.85 8.27 32.48
N GLU A 129 -23.55 8.83 33.66
CA GLU A 129 -22.24 9.39 33.97
C GLU A 129 -21.29 8.23 34.30
N VAL A 130 -20.33 7.94 33.40
CA VAL A 130 -19.24 7.03 33.72
C VAL A 130 -18.14 7.83 34.42
N LYS A 131 -18.03 7.63 35.73
CA LYS A 131 -16.85 8.01 36.51
C LYS A 131 -15.73 7.04 36.15
N THR A 132 -14.61 7.57 35.64
CA THR A 132 -13.36 6.82 35.53
C THR A 132 -12.76 6.69 36.92
N GLU A 133 -12.99 5.55 37.58
CA GLU A 133 -12.18 5.13 38.73
C GLU A 133 -10.92 4.46 38.18
N LEU A 134 -9.78 5.11 38.43
CA LEU A 134 -8.44 4.58 38.25
C LEU A 134 -8.26 3.42 39.23
N VAL A 135 -7.89 2.25 38.72
CA VAL A 135 -7.34 1.16 39.54
C VAL A 135 -5.86 1.06 39.20
N ASP A 136 -5.04 1.44 40.17
CA ASP A 136 -3.59 1.33 40.16
C ASP A 136 -3.11 -0.12 40.37
N ASP A 137 -1.83 -0.28 40.04
CA ASP A 137 -0.86 -1.30 40.45
C ASP A 137 -0.71 -2.57 39.60
N ILE A 138 0.43 -2.67 38.90
CA ILE A 138 1.62 -3.43 39.35
C ILE A 138 2.87 -2.93 38.57
N PRO A 139 4.06 -2.85 39.19
CA PRO A 139 5.17 -2.01 38.72
C PRO A 139 6.23 -2.79 37.92
N LEU A 140 6.98 -2.09 37.06
CA LEU A 140 8.32 -2.53 36.65
C LEU A 140 9.26 -1.35 36.42
N GLU A 141 10.46 -1.53 36.96
CA GLU A 141 11.48 -0.55 37.29
C GLU A 141 12.16 0.14 36.09
N SER A 142 12.62 1.36 36.40
CA SER A 142 13.67 2.17 35.80
C SER A 142 14.45 1.63 34.59
N SER A 143 14.56 2.46 33.54
CA SER A 143 15.86 3.05 33.20
C SER A 143 15.81 4.07 32.05
N LYS A 144 16.52 5.18 32.29
CA LYS A 144 17.19 6.10 31.35
C LYS A 144 16.34 7.14 30.60
N GLU A 145 16.42 8.36 31.15
CA GLU A 145 16.25 9.62 30.45
C GLU A 145 16.93 9.60 29.07
N CYS A 146 16.17 9.92 28.04
CA CYS A 146 16.73 10.38 26.77
C CYS A 146 16.08 11.73 26.44
N ASN A 147 16.79 12.80 26.81
CA ASN A 147 16.54 14.15 26.32
C ASN A 147 16.59 14.14 24.78
N ARG A 148 15.44 14.29 24.13
CA ARG A 148 15.36 14.74 22.74
C ARG A 148 14.31 15.84 22.64
N ASN A 149 14.79 17.00 22.20
CA ASN A 149 14.01 18.18 21.86
C ASN A 149 12.72 17.82 21.11
N VAL A 150 11.58 18.01 21.79
CA VAL A 150 10.24 17.94 21.21
C VAL A 150 9.89 19.34 20.72
N ASN A 151 10.20 19.62 19.46
CA ASN A 151 9.64 20.75 18.73
C ASN A 151 9.38 20.28 17.29
N ASP A 152 8.30 19.50 17.14
CA ASP A 152 7.53 19.33 15.89
C ASP A 152 6.39 18.32 16.15
N LEU A 153 5.37 18.74 16.90
CA LEU A 153 4.09 18.04 16.96
C LEU A 153 3.06 18.87 16.19
N ASN A 154 2.91 18.59 14.90
CA ASN A 154 1.70 18.98 14.16
C ASN A 154 0.52 18.21 14.76
N PHE A 155 -0.16 18.82 15.73
CA PHE A 155 -1.43 18.33 16.26
C PHE A 155 -2.48 18.42 15.15
N HIS A 156 -2.76 17.30 14.48
CA HIS A 156 -3.95 17.15 13.67
C HIS A 156 -5.11 16.76 14.58
N GLU A 157 -6.20 17.50 14.52
CA GLU A 157 -7.42 17.20 15.26
C GLU A 157 -8.13 15.98 14.63
N LEU A 158 -8.61 15.07 15.48
CA LEU A 158 -9.42 13.93 15.05
C LEU A 158 -10.73 14.45 14.46
N ALA A 159 -11.14 13.88 13.33
CA ALA A 159 -12.44 14.23 12.76
C ALA A 159 -13.55 13.62 13.62
N ASP A 160 -14.56 14.43 13.94
CA ASP A 160 -15.81 13.91 14.49
C ASP A 160 -16.48 13.02 13.43
N THR A 161 -16.50 11.72 13.71
CA THR A 161 -17.05 10.67 12.85
C THR A 161 -18.20 9.96 13.52
N SER A 162 -18.77 10.55 14.59
CA SER A 162 -19.95 10.00 15.26
C SER A 162 -21.13 9.97 14.28
N VAL A 163 -21.39 8.81 13.73
CA VAL A 163 -22.61 8.47 13.01
C VAL A 163 -23.12 7.22 13.70
N GLU A 164 -24.38 7.20 14.10
CA GLU A 164 -25.06 5.99 14.54
C GLU A 164 -24.90 4.92 13.46
N VAL A 165 -23.91 4.05 13.62
CA VAL A 165 -23.80 2.84 12.81
C VAL A 165 -24.82 1.90 13.42
N ILE A 166 -26.00 1.88 12.80
CA ILE A 166 -27.04 0.90 13.10
C ILE A 166 -26.37 -0.47 13.13
N ASP A 167 -26.51 -1.17 14.25
CA ASP A 167 -26.07 -2.55 14.38
C ASP A 167 -26.92 -3.43 13.46
N LEU A 168 -26.53 -3.44 12.19
CA LEU A 168 -27.15 -4.23 11.13
C LEU A 168 -26.92 -5.75 11.36
N THR A 169 -26.19 -6.16 12.40
CA THR A 169 -25.69 -7.53 12.51
C THR A 169 -26.74 -8.53 12.96
N SER A 170 -27.82 -8.13 13.65
CA SER A 170 -28.80 -9.08 14.20
C SER A 170 -29.87 -9.52 13.20
N GLU A 171 -30.41 -8.62 12.37
CA GLU A 171 -31.45 -8.96 11.37
C GLU A 171 -30.89 -9.42 10.01
N LEU A 172 -29.65 -9.07 9.66
CA LEU A 172 -29.04 -9.45 8.38
C LEU A 172 -28.22 -10.76 8.43
N HIS A 173 -27.90 -11.30 9.60
CA HIS A 173 -26.94 -12.41 9.73
C HIS A 173 -27.33 -13.65 8.90
N GLU A 174 -28.60 -14.06 8.93
CA GLU A 174 -29.06 -15.24 8.18
C GLU A 174 -29.13 -15.00 6.66
N LYS A 175 -29.36 -13.76 6.22
CA LYS A 175 -29.41 -13.39 4.78
C LYS A 175 -28.03 -13.21 4.15
N LEU A 176 -26.97 -13.10 4.95
CA LEU A 176 -25.61 -12.77 4.51
C LEU A 176 -24.66 -13.97 4.45
N LEU A 177 -25.00 -15.11 5.06
CA LEU A 177 -24.22 -16.35 4.94
C LEU A 177 -23.94 -16.76 3.48
N PRO A 178 -24.90 -16.67 2.53
CA PRO A 178 -24.62 -16.92 1.11
C PRO A 178 -23.66 -15.90 0.48
N LEU A 179 -23.56 -14.69 1.05
CA LEU A 179 -22.70 -13.63 0.54
C LEU A 179 -21.24 -13.87 0.96
N ASP A 180 -20.98 -14.43 2.15
CA ASP A 180 -19.63 -14.82 2.57
C ASP A 180 -19.03 -15.83 1.57
N GLU A 181 -19.77 -16.90 1.26
CA GLU A 181 -19.32 -17.91 0.30
C GLU A 181 -19.09 -17.31 -1.09
N GLN A 182 -19.99 -16.42 -1.55
CA GLN A 182 -19.79 -15.71 -2.81
C GLN A 182 -18.51 -14.86 -2.82
N ILE A 183 -18.17 -14.19 -1.72
CA ILE A 183 -16.93 -13.41 -1.61
C ILE A 183 -15.71 -14.34 -1.66
N GLU A 184 -15.75 -15.48 -1.00
CA GLU A 184 -14.67 -16.47 -1.03
C GLU A 184 -14.48 -17.04 -2.44
N GLN A 185 -15.55 -17.47 -3.09
CA GLN A 185 -15.50 -17.97 -4.47
C GLN A 185 -15.03 -16.88 -5.44
N PHE A 186 -15.45 -15.64 -5.23
CA PHE A 186 -14.96 -14.51 -6.02
C PHE A 186 -13.45 -14.33 -5.85
N PHE A 187 -12.93 -14.41 -4.62
CA PHE A 187 -11.51 -14.34 -4.36
C PHE A 187 -10.74 -15.46 -5.07
N LEU A 188 -11.16 -16.72 -4.91
CA LEU A 188 -10.51 -17.87 -5.54
C LEU A 188 -10.45 -17.77 -7.08
N ARG A 189 -11.48 -17.16 -7.69
CA ARG A 189 -11.56 -17.00 -9.15
C ARG A 189 -10.75 -15.82 -9.70
N ASN A 190 -10.56 -14.76 -8.90
CA ASN A 190 -10.04 -13.48 -9.40
C ASN A 190 -8.68 -13.08 -8.81
N ALA A 191 -8.32 -13.59 -7.64
CA ALA A 191 -7.00 -13.35 -7.06
C ALA A 191 -5.90 -13.91 -7.98
N GLU A 192 -4.72 -13.29 -7.95
CA GLU A 192 -3.55 -13.82 -8.63
C GLU A 192 -3.17 -15.19 -8.04
N PRO A 193 -3.23 -16.27 -8.83
CA PRO A 193 -2.89 -17.59 -8.32
C PRO A 193 -1.36 -17.71 -8.18
N GLU A 194 -0.95 -18.63 -7.32
CA GLU A 194 0.47 -18.78 -6.97
C GLU A 194 1.35 -19.11 -8.19
N TRP A 195 0.88 -19.94 -9.11
CA TRP A 195 1.64 -20.26 -10.34
C TRP A 195 1.89 -19.03 -11.22
N VAL A 196 0.97 -18.04 -11.25
CA VAL A 196 1.19 -16.76 -11.96
C VAL A 196 2.26 -15.96 -11.24
N THR A 197 2.23 -15.92 -9.90
CA THR A 197 3.27 -15.28 -9.10
C THR A 197 4.65 -15.89 -9.40
N GLN A 198 4.74 -17.22 -9.47
CA GLN A 198 6.01 -17.90 -9.77
C GLN A 198 6.51 -17.69 -11.19
N ASN A 199 5.61 -17.64 -12.18
CA ASN A 199 5.97 -17.24 -13.53
C ASN A 199 6.53 -15.80 -13.56
N LYS A 200 5.90 -14.88 -12.82
CA LYS A 200 6.39 -13.51 -12.65
C LYS A 200 7.79 -13.47 -12.02
N LEU A 201 8.00 -14.18 -10.92
CA LEU A 201 9.31 -14.23 -10.25
C LEU A 201 10.40 -14.75 -11.19
N THR A 202 10.11 -15.79 -11.97
CA THR A 202 11.05 -16.39 -12.92
C THR A 202 11.47 -15.39 -14.00
N ALA A 203 10.51 -14.62 -14.55
CA ALA A 203 10.82 -13.58 -15.53
C ALA A 203 11.62 -12.43 -14.91
N VAL A 204 11.28 -12.01 -13.68
CA VAL A 204 11.99 -10.95 -12.95
C VAL A 204 13.42 -11.36 -12.65
N LYS A 205 13.70 -12.63 -12.32
CA LYS A 205 15.08 -13.14 -12.16
C LYS A 205 15.92 -12.93 -13.42
N LYS A 206 15.35 -13.18 -14.61
CA LYS A 206 16.03 -12.90 -15.89
C LYS A 206 16.32 -11.41 -16.08
N LEU A 207 15.36 -10.55 -15.76
CA LEU A 207 15.55 -9.10 -15.84
C LEU A 207 16.60 -8.60 -14.82
N ALA A 208 16.61 -9.17 -13.62
CA ALA A 208 17.57 -8.83 -12.57
C ALA A 208 19.00 -9.13 -13.01
N ASN A 209 19.24 -10.24 -13.72
CA ASN A 209 20.54 -10.55 -14.29
C ASN A 209 20.96 -9.48 -15.31
N CYS A 210 20.08 -9.09 -16.25
CA CYS A 210 20.40 -8.00 -17.20
C CYS A 210 20.70 -6.67 -16.50
N VAL A 211 19.96 -6.33 -15.45
CA VAL A 211 20.21 -5.12 -14.65
C VAL A 211 21.56 -5.18 -13.96
N LYS A 212 21.95 -6.35 -13.44
CA LYS A 212 23.23 -6.60 -12.78
C LYS A 212 24.40 -6.57 -13.76
N ASP A 213 24.22 -7.05 -14.98
CA ASP A 213 25.24 -6.99 -16.05
C ASP A 213 25.56 -5.54 -16.43
N MET A 214 24.56 -4.66 -16.44
CA MET A 214 24.76 -3.22 -16.64
C MET A 214 25.41 -2.54 -15.43
N ASN A 215 24.98 -2.90 -14.23
CA ASN A 215 25.46 -2.32 -12.98
C ASN A 215 25.45 -3.37 -11.87
N GLY A 216 26.63 -3.89 -11.52
CA GLY A 216 26.77 -4.96 -10.53
C GLY A 216 26.30 -4.62 -9.11
N MET A 217 26.07 -3.34 -8.81
CA MET A 217 25.52 -2.88 -7.53
C MET A 217 24.00 -2.73 -7.53
N ALA A 218 23.36 -2.81 -8.71
CA ALA A 218 21.93 -2.62 -8.84
C ALA A 218 21.16 -3.88 -8.42
N LYS A 219 19.95 -3.68 -7.90
CA LYS A 219 19.01 -4.74 -7.53
C LYS A 219 17.62 -4.44 -8.06
N VAL A 220 16.86 -5.48 -8.39
CA VAL A 220 15.46 -5.37 -8.82
C VAL A 220 14.55 -5.86 -7.69
N TYR A 221 13.61 -5.01 -7.29
CA TYR A 221 12.63 -5.30 -6.27
C TYR A 221 11.23 -5.35 -6.87
N ILE A 222 10.47 -6.38 -6.51
CA ILE A 222 9.04 -6.43 -6.80
C ILE A 222 8.32 -5.62 -5.72
N TYR A 223 7.34 -4.84 -6.13
CA TYR A 223 6.42 -4.18 -5.21
C TYR A 223 5.01 -4.22 -5.80
N GLY A 224 4.12 -3.40 -5.25
CA GLY A 224 2.75 -3.28 -5.69
C GLY A 224 1.93 -4.52 -5.38
N SER A 225 0.92 -4.76 -6.22
CA SER A 225 -0.14 -5.70 -5.86
C SER A 225 0.32 -7.16 -5.72
N THR A 226 1.32 -7.58 -6.50
CA THR A 226 1.91 -8.92 -6.41
C THR A 226 2.59 -9.13 -5.06
N LEU A 227 3.39 -8.16 -4.57
CA LEU A 227 4.01 -8.26 -3.25
C LEU A 227 2.98 -8.18 -2.12
N SER A 228 2.01 -7.27 -2.24
CA SER A 228 1.00 -6.95 -1.22
C SER A 228 -0.08 -8.02 -1.02
N LYS A 229 -0.07 -9.13 -1.78
CA LYS A 229 -1.08 -10.21 -1.71
C LYS A 229 -2.53 -9.75 -1.97
N VAL A 230 -2.68 -8.64 -2.70
CA VAL A 230 -3.97 -8.11 -3.19
C VAL A 230 -4.00 -8.00 -4.72
N ALA A 231 -3.15 -8.77 -5.40
CA ALA A 231 -3.12 -8.85 -6.86
C ALA A 231 -4.36 -9.58 -7.40
N ILE A 232 -4.82 -9.13 -8.55
CA ILE A 232 -5.81 -9.82 -9.36
C ILE A 232 -5.07 -10.57 -10.48
N LYS A 233 -5.66 -11.63 -11.03
CA LYS A 233 -5.02 -12.49 -12.05
C LYS A 233 -4.37 -11.74 -13.23
N ASP A 234 -4.94 -10.61 -13.63
CA ASP A 234 -4.49 -9.79 -14.77
C ASP A 234 -3.77 -8.51 -14.29
N SER A 235 -3.22 -8.51 -13.08
CA SER A 235 -2.43 -7.40 -12.56
C SER A 235 -1.10 -7.30 -13.31
N ASP A 236 -0.69 -6.08 -13.64
CA ASP A 236 0.69 -5.78 -14.05
C ASP A 236 1.66 -6.13 -12.89
N ILE A 237 2.95 -6.29 -13.19
CA ILE A 237 3.98 -6.35 -12.15
C ILE A 237 4.63 -4.98 -11.95
N ASP A 238 4.71 -4.52 -10.71
CA ASP A 238 5.40 -3.28 -10.36
C ASP A 238 6.84 -3.61 -9.93
N LEU A 239 7.83 -3.02 -10.62
CA LEU A 239 9.25 -3.28 -10.39
C LEU A 239 10.00 -2.00 -10.06
N CYS A 240 10.93 -2.08 -9.11
CA CYS A 240 11.80 -0.97 -8.73
C CYS A 240 13.24 -1.42 -8.87
N ILE A 241 13.98 -0.79 -9.78
CA ILE A 241 15.42 -0.95 -9.88
C ILE A 241 16.05 0.02 -8.87
N ILE A 242 16.75 -0.52 -7.88
CA ILE A 242 17.60 0.24 -6.97
C ILE A 242 19.00 0.23 -7.58
N ASP A 243 19.42 1.37 -8.13
CA ASP A 243 20.64 1.49 -8.96
C ASP A 243 21.92 1.47 -8.12
N ASP A 244 21.86 1.93 -6.87
CA ASP A 244 22.95 1.74 -5.89
C ASP A 244 22.34 1.41 -4.53
N THR A 245 22.50 0.17 -4.08
CA THR A 245 21.93 -0.31 -2.82
C THR A 245 22.53 0.39 -1.60
N ARG A 246 23.76 0.92 -1.70
CA ARG A 246 24.42 1.61 -0.57
C ARG A 246 23.72 2.92 -0.23
N LEU A 247 23.08 3.56 -1.21
CA LEU A 247 22.34 4.81 -1.03
C LEU A 247 21.06 4.64 -0.20
N PHE A 248 20.59 3.40 -0.01
CA PHE A 248 19.34 3.10 0.70
C PHE A 248 19.54 2.41 2.06
N SER A 249 20.79 2.35 2.54
CA SER A 249 21.10 2.08 3.96
C SER A 249 20.55 3.16 4.89
N SER A 250 20.30 4.38 4.36
CA SER A 250 19.65 5.46 5.10
C SER A 250 18.16 5.58 4.78
N LEU A 251 17.32 5.52 5.83
CA LEU A 251 15.89 5.86 5.78
C LEU A 251 15.59 7.26 5.21
N LYS A 252 16.57 8.17 5.27
CA LYS A 252 16.41 9.58 4.90
C LYS A 252 16.68 9.86 3.42
N ALA A 253 16.99 8.84 2.61
CA ALA A 253 17.27 9.00 1.19
C ALA A 253 16.07 9.62 0.46
N LYS A 254 16.19 10.89 0.07
CA LYS A 254 15.13 11.61 -0.66
C LYS A 254 15.07 11.15 -2.11
N PHE A 255 13.87 10.89 -2.60
CA PHE A 255 13.65 10.57 -4.01
C PHE A 255 14.01 11.76 -4.91
N ASN A 256 15.02 11.59 -5.78
CA ASN A 256 15.40 12.58 -6.78
C ASN A 256 14.79 12.22 -8.14
N ARG A 257 13.69 12.88 -8.50
CA ARG A 257 12.96 12.65 -9.75
C ARG A 257 13.83 12.80 -11.00
N ARG A 258 14.67 13.84 -11.07
CA ARG A 258 15.51 14.11 -12.25
C ARG A 258 16.58 13.04 -12.42
N ALA A 259 17.26 12.67 -11.33
CA ALA A 259 18.25 11.60 -11.34
C ALA A 259 17.61 10.25 -11.70
N SER A 260 16.47 9.91 -11.08
CA SER A 260 15.69 8.70 -11.38
C SER A 260 15.30 8.63 -12.86
N LYS A 261 14.78 9.73 -13.44
CA LYS A 261 14.44 9.81 -14.88
C LYS A 261 15.68 9.58 -15.76
N GLY A 262 16.81 10.21 -15.45
CA GLY A 262 18.07 10.05 -16.19
C GLY A 262 18.55 8.60 -16.17
N LYS A 263 18.54 7.96 -14.99
CA LYS A 263 18.87 6.54 -14.83
C LYS A 263 17.93 5.64 -15.62
N LEU A 264 16.63 5.91 -15.58
CA LEU A 264 15.62 5.16 -16.32
C LEU A 264 15.87 5.23 -17.84
N TYR A 265 16.26 6.38 -18.39
CA TYR A 265 16.68 6.48 -19.79
C TYR A 265 17.93 5.65 -20.11
N ARG A 266 18.90 5.57 -19.19
CA ARG A 266 20.10 4.72 -19.38
C ARG A 266 19.71 3.25 -19.44
N TYR A 267 18.91 2.77 -18.49
CA TYR A 267 18.40 1.39 -18.49
C TYR A 267 17.58 1.09 -19.74
N ARG A 268 16.67 1.98 -20.14
CA ARG A 268 15.88 1.83 -21.38
C ARG A 268 16.78 1.66 -22.61
N ARG A 269 17.82 2.48 -22.74
CA ARG A 269 18.78 2.39 -23.86
C ARG A 269 19.55 1.06 -23.82
N TYR A 270 19.98 0.63 -22.65
CA TYR A 270 20.69 -0.64 -22.47
C TYR A 270 19.80 -1.85 -22.81
N PHE A 271 18.56 -1.88 -22.31
CA PHE A 271 17.61 -2.94 -22.62
C PHE A 271 17.25 -3.05 -24.11
N TRP A 272 17.41 -1.96 -24.87
CA TRP A 272 17.22 -1.93 -26.32
C TRP A 272 18.50 -2.26 -27.12
N SER A 273 19.65 -2.34 -26.45
CA SER A 273 20.93 -2.60 -27.11
C SER A 273 21.08 -4.07 -27.49
N SER A 274 21.82 -4.33 -28.58
CA SER A 274 22.16 -5.70 -29.00
C SER A 274 23.04 -6.44 -27.99
N ASP A 275 23.73 -5.70 -27.11
CA ASP A 275 24.59 -6.25 -26.06
C ASP A 275 23.80 -6.82 -24.87
N CYS A 276 22.49 -6.57 -24.81
CA CYS A 276 21.61 -7.05 -23.75
C CYS A 276 20.58 -8.02 -24.31
N VAL A 277 20.62 -9.29 -23.87
CA VAL A 277 19.52 -10.24 -24.10
C VAL A 277 18.39 -9.94 -23.11
N CYS A 278 17.76 -8.77 -23.27
CA CYS A 278 16.74 -8.30 -22.34
C CYS A 278 15.44 -9.11 -22.49
N PRO A 279 14.81 -9.58 -21.39
CA PRO A 279 13.54 -10.30 -21.45
C PRO A 279 12.33 -9.38 -21.69
N LEU A 280 12.55 -8.08 -21.92
CA LEU A 280 11.49 -7.08 -22.10
C LEU A 280 11.34 -6.66 -23.57
N ASN A 281 10.10 -6.31 -23.92
CA ASN A 281 9.65 -5.65 -25.13
C ASN A 281 8.95 -4.31 -24.78
N ALA A 282 8.62 -3.52 -25.80
CA ALA A 282 7.72 -2.37 -25.72
C ALA A 282 8.05 -1.36 -24.59
N LEU A 283 9.26 -0.78 -24.65
CA LEU A 283 9.80 0.09 -23.61
C LEU A 283 9.35 1.56 -23.75
N GLU A 284 8.19 1.90 -23.18
CA GLU A 284 7.62 3.27 -23.18
C GLU A 284 7.90 3.99 -21.85
N LEU A 285 8.39 5.23 -21.94
CA LEU A 285 8.67 6.05 -20.75
C LEU A 285 7.52 7.01 -20.48
N ILE A 286 6.91 6.88 -19.30
CA ILE A 286 5.83 7.72 -18.81
C ILE A 286 6.39 8.75 -17.83
N ASP A 287 6.23 10.04 -18.17
CA ASP A 287 6.74 11.16 -17.37
C ASP A 287 5.79 11.56 -16.23
N ALA A 288 5.48 10.62 -15.33
CA ALA A 288 4.66 10.87 -14.16
C ALA A 288 5.47 11.50 -12.99
N THR A 289 4.87 11.65 -11.81
CA THR A 289 5.60 12.13 -10.62
C THR A 289 6.76 11.21 -10.25
N VAL A 290 6.52 9.90 -10.30
CA VAL A 290 7.57 8.88 -10.33
C VAL A 290 7.67 8.48 -11.80
N PRO A 291 8.80 8.74 -12.49
CA PRO A 291 9.00 8.29 -13.87
C PRO A 291 8.93 6.77 -13.92
N ILE A 292 8.17 6.24 -14.87
CA ILE A 292 7.94 4.80 -15.03
C ILE A 292 8.30 4.41 -16.46
N LEU A 293 9.00 3.28 -16.60
CA LEU A 293 9.21 2.60 -17.87
C LEU A 293 8.22 1.45 -17.92
N THR A 294 7.17 1.59 -18.72
CA THR A 294 6.22 0.50 -18.97
C THR A 294 6.81 -0.41 -20.04
N ALA A 295 6.71 -1.71 -19.80
CA ALA A 295 7.28 -2.75 -20.63
C ALA A 295 6.37 -3.98 -20.64
N GLU A 296 6.67 -4.92 -21.53
CA GLU A 296 6.02 -6.24 -21.54
C GLU A 296 7.10 -7.33 -21.57
N PHE A 297 6.95 -8.38 -20.78
CA PHE A 297 7.87 -9.51 -20.84
C PHE A 297 7.64 -10.33 -22.12
N LYS A 298 8.73 -10.71 -22.77
CA LYS A 298 8.78 -11.61 -23.93
C LYS A 298 8.21 -12.98 -23.62
N GLU A 299 8.04 -13.78 -24.67
CA GLU A 299 7.73 -15.21 -24.56
C GLU A 299 8.64 -15.91 -23.53
N PRO A 300 8.08 -16.78 -22.65
CA PRO A 300 6.69 -17.26 -22.58
C PRO A 300 5.77 -16.47 -21.62
N TYR A 301 6.17 -15.29 -21.16
CA TYR A 301 5.55 -14.65 -19.98
C TYR A 301 4.38 -13.70 -20.30
N TYR A 302 4.50 -12.85 -21.33
CA TYR A 302 3.42 -12.00 -21.87
C TYR A 302 2.63 -11.16 -20.86
N PHE A 303 3.26 -10.71 -19.77
CA PHE A 303 2.63 -9.79 -18.82
C PHE A 303 3.37 -8.45 -18.79
N LYS A 304 2.63 -7.40 -18.42
CA LYS A 304 3.13 -6.02 -18.37
C LYS A 304 3.91 -5.76 -17.08
N ALA A 305 4.90 -4.89 -17.20
CA ALA A 305 5.74 -4.44 -16.10
C ALA A 305 5.85 -2.92 -16.07
N ASP A 306 5.61 -2.33 -14.90
CA ASP A 306 5.82 -0.91 -14.63
C ASP A 306 7.12 -0.77 -13.82
N ILE A 307 8.19 -0.31 -14.46
CA ILE A 307 9.54 -0.24 -13.88
C ILE A 307 9.86 1.19 -13.44
N SER A 308 10.16 1.38 -12.16
CA SER A 308 10.65 2.63 -11.59
C SER A 308 12.10 2.52 -11.13
N ILE A 309 12.77 3.64 -10.90
CA ILE A 309 14.14 3.69 -10.40
C ILE A 309 14.18 4.40 -9.05
N ASP A 310 14.83 3.80 -8.06
CA ASP A 310 15.13 4.39 -6.74
C ASP A 310 13.87 4.83 -5.95
N SER A 311 12.72 4.24 -6.26
CA SER A 311 11.42 4.50 -5.61
C SER A 311 11.16 3.53 -4.45
N HIS A 312 11.76 3.80 -3.30
CA HIS A 312 11.61 2.97 -2.09
C HIS A 312 10.21 3.05 -1.46
N VAL A 313 9.47 4.14 -1.70
CA VAL A 313 8.12 4.37 -1.14
C VAL A 313 7.16 3.26 -1.56
N GLY A 314 7.25 2.82 -2.82
CA GLY A 314 6.44 1.73 -3.36
C GLY A 314 6.73 0.40 -2.66
N ILE A 315 8.01 0.06 -2.50
CA ILE A 315 8.47 -1.17 -1.81
C ILE A 315 7.94 -1.20 -0.37
N ARG A 316 8.22 -0.14 0.41
CA ARG A 316 7.79 -0.05 1.82
C ARG A 316 6.28 -0.10 2.00
N SER A 317 5.56 0.64 1.15
CA SER A 317 4.10 0.66 1.18
C SER A 317 3.55 -0.74 0.89
N SER A 318 4.15 -1.45 -0.06
CA SER A 318 3.68 -2.77 -0.48
C SER A 318 3.93 -3.84 0.58
N LEU A 319 5.06 -3.75 1.29
CA LEU A 319 5.35 -4.61 2.45
C LEU A 319 4.39 -4.35 3.61
N LEU A 320 4.09 -3.08 3.92
CA LEU A 320 3.10 -2.74 4.96
C LEU A 320 1.74 -3.38 4.66
N ILE A 321 1.24 -3.23 3.42
CA ILE A 321 -0.02 -3.86 3.00
C ILE A 321 0.07 -5.38 3.07
N ARG A 322 1.21 -5.96 2.68
CA ARG A 322 1.44 -7.42 2.80
C ARG A 322 1.29 -7.89 4.24
N HIS A 323 1.86 -7.19 5.22
CA HIS A 323 1.71 -7.55 6.63
C HIS A 323 0.25 -7.55 7.06
N TYR A 324 -0.56 -6.55 6.66
CA TYR A 324 -2.00 -6.56 6.93
C TYR A 324 -2.73 -7.73 6.25
N ALA A 325 -2.40 -8.03 4.99
CA ALA A 325 -2.99 -9.15 4.25
C ALA A 325 -2.65 -10.52 4.84
N MET A 326 -1.47 -10.66 5.45
CA MET A 326 -1.06 -11.88 6.14
C MET A 326 -1.61 -11.97 7.57
N ALA A 327 -1.91 -10.84 8.19
CA ALA A 327 -2.43 -10.77 9.55
C ALA A 327 -3.90 -11.21 9.65
N ASP A 328 -4.72 -10.89 8.64
CA ASP A 328 -6.12 -11.33 8.57
C ASP A 328 -6.53 -11.55 7.11
N GLU A 329 -6.91 -12.78 6.78
CA GLU A 329 -7.27 -13.18 5.41
C GLU A 329 -8.47 -12.42 4.83
N ARG A 330 -9.34 -11.86 5.70
CA ARG A 330 -10.50 -11.09 5.27
C ARG A 330 -10.07 -9.85 4.48
N PHE A 331 -8.94 -9.26 4.82
CA PHE A 331 -8.42 -8.09 4.11
C PHE A 331 -8.03 -8.38 2.66
N ALA A 332 -7.34 -9.51 2.42
CA ALA A 332 -6.96 -9.89 1.06
C ALA A 332 -8.19 -10.23 0.20
N LYS A 333 -9.14 -10.98 0.77
CA LYS A 333 -10.42 -11.35 0.13
C LYS A 333 -11.21 -10.11 -0.31
N LEU A 334 -11.42 -9.17 0.61
CA LEU A 334 -12.13 -7.92 0.34
C LEU A 334 -11.34 -6.97 -0.58
N GLY A 335 -10.01 -6.92 -0.42
CA GLY A 335 -9.14 -6.08 -1.24
C GLY A 335 -9.18 -6.46 -2.71
N VAL A 336 -9.18 -7.76 -3.04
CA VAL A 336 -9.34 -8.25 -4.41
C VAL A 336 -10.72 -7.87 -4.98
N LEU A 337 -11.79 -8.09 -4.21
CA LEU A 337 -13.15 -7.78 -4.63
C LEU A 337 -13.33 -6.28 -4.92
N ILE A 338 -12.94 -5.41 -3.98
CA ILE A 338 -13.04 -3.96 -4.14
C ILE A 338 -12.19 -3.46 -5.31
N LYS A 339 -10.99 -4.03 -5.52
CA LYS A 339 -10.17 -3.68 -6.69
C LYS A 339 -10.83 -4.09 -8.01
N CYS A 340 -11.43 -5.26 -8.09
CA CYS A 340 -12.19 -5.68 -9.27
C CYS A 340 -13.39 -4.76 -9.52
N TRP A 341 -14.17 -4.46 -8.48
CA TRP A 341 -15.30 -3.54 -8.54
C TRP A 341 -14.86 -2.16 -9.03
N ALA A 342 -13.82 -1.59 -8.43
CA ALA A 342 -13.27 -0.29 -8.84
C ALA A 342 -12.74 -0.30 -10.28
N LYS A 343 -12.06 -1.38 -10.72
CA LYS A 343 -11.59 -1.52 -12.11
C LYS A 343 -12.74 -1.53 -13.11
N LYS A 344 -13.87 -2.13 -12.75
CA LYS A 344 -15.10 -2.18 -13.57
C LYS A 344 -15.79 -0.82 -13.63
N LYS A 345 -15.99 -0.14 -12.49
CA LYS A 345 -16.72 1.13 -12.41
C LYS A 345 -15.89 2.33 -12.86
N PHE A 346 -14.57 2.28 -12.69
CA PHE A 346 -13.64 3.38 -12.99
C PHE A 346 -12.48 2.89 -13.88
N PRO A 347 -12.74 2.55 -15.15
CA PRO A 347 -11.73 1.99 -16.03
C PRO A 347 -10.52 2.94 -16.19
N GLY A 348 -9.31 2.39 -16.05
CA GLY A 348 -8.05 3.13 -16.11
C GLY A 348 -7.63 3.82 -14.81
N GLY A 349 -8.51 3.87 -13.79
CA GLY A 349 -8.19 4.37 -12.45
C GLY A 349 -7.47 5.73 -12.45
N ALA A 350 -6.28 5.78 -11.84
CA ALA A 350 -5.47 6.99 -11.77
C ALA A 350 -5.06 7.55 -13.14
N LYS A 351 -4.80 6.68 -14.14
CA LYS A 351 -4.40 7.10 -15.50
C LYS A 351 -5.52 7.88 -16.20
N THR A 352 -6.78 7.62 -15.84
CA THR A 352 -7.97 8.29 -16.37
C THR A 352 -8.54 9.32 -15.39
N GLY A 353 -7.82 9.71 -14.34
CA GLY A 353 -8.22 10.77 -13.40
C GLY A 353 -9.23 10.36 -12.32
N TYR A 354 -9.39 9.06 -12.05
CA TYR A 354 -10.01 8.54 -10.82
C TYR A 354 -8.94 8.22 -9.77
N ILE A 355 -9.29 7.60 -8.65
CA ILE A 355 -8.29 7.12 -7.67
C ILE A 355 -7.76 5.74 -8.08
N GLY A 356 -6.48 5.47 -7.77
CA GLY A 356 -5.81 4.22 -8.14
C GLY A 356 -6.15 3.05 -7.21
N GLY A 357 -5.80 1.82 -7.62
CA GLY A 357 -6.04 0.61 -6.82
C GLY A 357 -5.39 0.66 -5.42
N PHE A 358 -4.20 1.27 -5.30
CA PHE A 358 -3.55 1.47 -4.00
C PHE A 358 -4.36 2.38 -3.07
N ALA A 359 -5.02 3.42 -3.61
CA ALA A 359 -5.89 4.30 -2.83
C ALA A 359 -7.12 3.54 -2.29
N TRP A 360 -7.74 2.69 -3.11
CA TRP A 360 -8.84 1.80 -2.67
C TRP A 360 -8.39 0.82 -1.58
N THR A 361 -7.20 0.24 -1.70
CA THR A 361 -6.63 -0.63 -0.66
C THR A 361 -6.40 0.12 0.66
N LEU A 362 -5.94 1.37 0.61
CA LEU A 362 -5.79 2.20 1.82
C LEU A 362 -7.12 2.61 2.43
N LEU A 363 -8.16 2.89 1.62
CA LEU A 363 -9.51 3.13 2.13
C LEU A 363 -10.05 1.92 2.89
N LEU A 364 -9.92 0.72 2.32
CA LEU A 364 -10.33 -0.52 2.97
C LEU A 364 -9.57 -0.73 4.29
N LEU A 365 -8.25 -0.52 4.27
CA LEU A 365 -7.43 -0.67 5.47
C LEU A 365 -7.84 0.33 6.57
N ASN A 366 -8.06 1.59 6.22
CA ASN A 366 -8.48 2.61 7.18
C ASN A 366 -9.87 2.29 7.76
N TYR A 367 -10.82 1.84 6.92
CA TYR A 367 -12.10 1.30 7.38
C TYR A 367 -11.88 0.19 8.42
N MET A 368 -11.07 -0.81 8.09
CA MET A 368 -10.77 -1.94 8.98
C MET A 368 -10.01 -1.56 10.27
N GLN A 369 -9.47 -0.34 10.34
CA GLN A 369 -8.77 0.20 11.51
C GLN A 369 -9.65 1.08 12.40
N CYS A 370 -10.60 1.84 11.85
CA CYS A 370 -11.34 2.85 12.62
C CYS A 370 -12.80 3.07 12.17
N GLY A 371 -13.26 2.37 11.14
CA GLY A 371 -14.62 2.46 10.62
C GLY A 371 -15.56 1.36 11.10
N MET A 372 -15.16 0.58 12.11
CA MET A 372 -16.05 -0.41 12.73
C MET A 372 -17.10 0.32 13.60
N GLY A 373 -18.30 -0.25 13.73
CA GLY A 373 -19.34 0.32 14.60
C GLY A 373 -18.92 0.29 16.08
N GLU A 374 -19.62 1.06 16.93
CA GLU A 374 -19.26 1.31 18.34
C GLU A 374 -19.07 0.03 19.18
N ASN A 375 -19.76 -1.06 18.81
CA ASN A 375 -19.72 -2.34 19.52
C ASN A 375 -18.76 -3.36 18.89
N CYS A 376 -18.02 -3.00 17.84
CA CYS A 376 -17.10 -3.89 17.14
C CYS A 376 -15.66 -3.39 17.27
N PRO A 377 -14.73 -4.20 17.83
CA PRO A 377 -13.33 -3.80 17.87
C PRO A 377 -12.77 -3.69 16.45
N PRO A 378 -11.74 -2.86 16.22
CA PRO A 378 -11.09 -2.75 14.92
C PRO A 378 -10.49 -4.08 14.47
N VAL A 379 -10.49 -4.35 13.17
CA VAL A 379 -9.86 -5.56 12.62
C VAL A 379 -8.35 -5.47 12.78
N PHE A 380 -7.79 -4.28 12.58
CA PHE A 380 -6.36 -4.02 12.66
C PHE A 380 -6.03 -2.81 13.55
N PRO A 381 -4.93 -2.83 14.31
CA PRO A 381 -4.30 -1.62 14.82
C PRO A 381 -3.47 -0.93 13.71
N SER A 382 -2.81 0.18 14.04
CA SER A 382 -1.68 0.66 13.22
C SER A 382 -0.44 -0.21 13.48
N PHE A 383 -0.02 -1.00 12.50
CA PHE A 383 1.24 -1.74 12.60
C PHE A 383 2.47 -0.84 12.61
N GLN A 384 2.40 0.35 12.02
CA GLN A 384 3.53 1.29 12.08
C GLN A 384 3.72 1.86 13.49
N GLU A 385 2.64 2.08 14.23
CA GLU A 385 2.72 2.52 15.63
C GLU A 385 3.00 1.37 16.59
N ARG A 386 2.45 0.18 16.33
CA ARG A 386 2.66 -1.00 17.16
C ARG A 386 4.06 -1.61 17.00
N TYR A 387 4.63 -1.56 15.79
CA TYR A 387 5.92 -2.17 15.46
C TYR A 387 6.85 -1.17 14.74
N PRO A 388 7.20 -0.02 15.33
CA PRO A 388 7.96 1.03 14.65
C PRO A 388 9.31 0.54 14.13
N SER A 389 9.99 -0.31 14.92
CA SER A 389 11.28 -0.91 14.56
C SER A 389 11.24 -1.81 13.33
N LEU A 390 10.05 -2.28 12.90
CA LEU A 390 9.91 -3.06 11.66
C LEU A 390 9.88 -2.15 10.42
N TYR A 391 9.34 -0.94 10.55
CA TYR A 391 9.12 -0.02 9.44
C TYR A 391 10.19 1.09 9.34
N GLU A 392 11.01 1.22 10.38
CA GLU A 392 12.20 2.08 10.45
C GLU A 392 13.51 1.37 10.05
N LYS A 393 13.45 0.14 9.53
CA LYS A 393 14.64 -0.54 8.98
C LYS A 393 15.05 0.03 7.64
N SER A 394 16.34 0.00 7.31
CA SER A 394 16.82 0.30 5.96
C SER A 394 16.32 -0.73 4.93
N LEU A 395 16.46 -0.47 3.62
CA LEU A 395 15.93 -1.42 2.62
C LEU A 395 16.67 -2.77 2.60
N ASP A 396 17.94 -2.77 2.97
CA ASP A 396 18.79 -3.96 3.05
C ASP A 396 18.50 -4.85 4.27
N GLU A 397 17.94 -4.27 5.33
CA GLU A 397 17.50 -4.98 6.54
C GLU A 397 16.02 -5.37 6.49
N LEU A 398 15.32 -4.96 5.43
CA LEU A 398 13.89 -5.16 5.31
C LEU A 398 13.60 -6.62 4.96
N ASP A 399 12.89 -7.29 5.86
CA ASP A 399 12.40 -8.63 5.62
C ASP A 399 11.24 -8.58 4.62
N LEU A 400 11.57 -8.73 3.33
CA LEU A 400 10.59 -8.75 2.25
C LEU A 400 9.78 -10.05 2.22
N GLU A 401 10.27 -11.10 2.88
CA GLU A 401 9.49 -12.32 3.11
C GLU A 401 8.46 -12.11 4.25
N GLY A 402 8.63 -11.02 4.99
CA GLY A 402 8.53 -10.99 6.43
C GLY A 402 7.19 -11.34 7.04
N LYS A 403 7.31 -12.14 8.09
CA LYS A 403 6.25 -12.39 9.06
C LYS A 403 6.21 -11.21 10.03
N LEU A 404 5.02 -10.94 10.56
CA LEU A 404 4.93 -10.06 11.71
C LEU A 404 5.77 -10.62 12.87
N PRO A 405 6.30 -9.76 13.76
CA PRO A 405 7.07 -10.20 14.93
C PRO A 405 6.31 -11.17 15.83
N GLU A 406 4.98 -11.12 15.77
CA GLU A 406 4.06 -11.93 16.56
C GLU A 406 2.93 -12.48 15.68
N ASN A 407 2.32 -13.58 16.12
CA ASN A 407 1.09 -14.09 15.52
C ASN A 407 -0.07 -13.16 15.88
N PHE A 408 -0.31 -12.16 15.02
CA PHE A 408 -1.46 -11.27 15.18
C PHE A 408 -2.77 -12.06 15.07
N VAL A 409 -3.68 -11.82 16.01
CA VAL A 409 -5.05 -12.34 15.97
C VAL A 409 -6.00 -11.16 16.06
N SER A 410 -6.88 -11.02 15.07
CA SER A 410 -7.87 -9.94 15.09
C SER A 410 -8.89 -10.13 16.22
N PRO A 411 -9.16 -9.08 17.03
CA PRO A 411 -10.23 -9.12 18.02
C PRO A 411 -11.61 -9.07 17.35
N ASN A 412 -11.70 -8.52 16.14
CA ASN A 412 -12.94 -8.42 15.37
C ASN A 412 -13.37 -9.78 14.81
N LYS A 413 -14.66 -10.11 14.96
CA LYS A 413 -15.27 -11.37 14.51
C LYS A 413 -16.33 -11.21 13.41
N GLN A 414 -16.46 -10.01 12.83
CA GLN A 414 -17.40 -9.78 11.73
C GLN A 414 -17.06 -10.65 10.51
N SER A 415 -18.10 -11.13 9.82
CA SER A 415 -17.96 -11.91 8.60
C SER A 415 -17.46 -11.07 7.41
N LEU A 416 -17.10 -11.72 6.30
CA LEU A 416 -16.66 -11.03 5.07
C LEU A 416 -17.76 -10.12 4.53
N SER A 417 -18.99 -10.61 4.49
CA SER A 417 -20.21 -9.94 4.07
C SER A 417 -20.48 -8.70 4.94
N SER A 418 -20.42 -8.84 6.26
CA SER A 418 -20.60 -7.72 7.19
C SER A 418 -19.54 -6.63 6.95
N LEU A 419 -18.27 -7.03 6.78
CA LEU A 419 -17.18 -6.09 6.51
C LEU A 419 -17.30 -5.44 5.11
N LEU A 420 -17.76 -6.18 4.09
CA LEU A 420 -17.96 -5.63 2.75
C LEU A 420 -19.09 -4.60 2.72
N CYS A 421 -20.25 -4.93 3.30
CA CYS A 421 -21.37 -4.01 3.43
C CYS A 421 -20.97 -2.80 4.27
N GLY A 422 -20.31 -3.03 5.41
CA GLY A 422 -19.81 -1.99 6.29
C GLY A 422 -18.81 -1.06 5.61
N PHE A 423 -17.92 -1.57 4.75
CA PHE A 423 -16.99 -0.75 3.98
C PHE A 423 -17.71 0.26 3.09
N PHE A 424 -18.67 -0.20 2.28
CA PHE A 424 -19.43 0.69 1.41
C PHE A 424 -20.32 1.65 2.20
N TYR A 425 -20.92 1.20 3.32
CA TYR A 425 -21.67 2.06 4.22
C TYR A 425 -20.80 3.17 4.80
N PHE A 426 -19.65 2.81 5.38
CA PHE A 426 -18.70 3.73 5.98
C PHE A 426 -18.25 4.81 4.98
N CYS A 427 -17.87 4.40 3.77
CA CYS A 427 -17.49 5.34 2.72
C CYS A 427 -18.66 6.20 2.22
N ALA A 428 -19.90 5.69 2.22
CA ALA A 428 -21.06 6.43 1.74
C ALA A 428 -21.62 7.44 2.75
N ASN A 429 -21.59 7.10 4.04
CA ASN A 429 -22.40 7.76 5.07
C ASN A 429 -21.59 8.28 6.27
N THR A 430 -20.39 7.74 6.52
CA THR A 430 -19.58 8.12 7.69
C THR A 430 -18.46 9.08 7.35
N VAL A 431 -17.78 8.86 6.21
CA VAL A 431 -16.61 9.66 5.83
C VAL A 431 -17.02 10.92 5.09
N ASP A 432 -16.78 12.09 5.68
CA ASP A 432 -16.77 13.35 4.91
C ASP A 432 -15.48 13.45 4.10
N PHE A 433 -15.51 12.92 2.88
CA PHE A 433 -14.37 12.95 1.97
C PHE A 433 -13.92 14.36 1.58
N ARG A 434 -14.65 15.44 1.81
CA ARG A 434 -14.13 16.79 1.49
C ARG A 434 -13.35 17.40 2.64
N ARG A 435 -13.72 17.07 3.88
CA ARG A 435 -13.14 17.67 5.08
C ARG A 435 -12.06 16.82 5.75
N THR A 436 -12.00 15.53 5.44
CA THR A 436 -11.18 14.58 6.20
C THR A 436 -10.00 13.99 5.42
N MET A 437 -8.92 13.70 6.13
CA MET A 437 -7.76 12.94 5.67
C MET A 437 -7.79 11.56 6.32
N LEU A 438 -7.79 10.50 5.50
CA LEU A 438 -7.72 9.12 5.99
C LEU A 438 -6.25 8.72 6.14
N SER A 439 -5.85 8.32 7.35
CA SER A 439 -4.48 7.91 7.66
C SER A 439 -4.44 6.48 8.22
N VAL A 440 -3.88 5.55 7.44
CA VAL A 440 -3.67 4.18 7.90
C VAL A 440 -2.53 4.07 8.91
N ARG A 441 -1.57 5.00 8.84
CA ARG A 441 -0.43 5.08 9.76
C ARG A 441 -0.88 5.48 11.16
N LYS A 442 -1.89 6.34 11.25
CA LYS A 442 -2.53 6.76 12.50
C LYS A 442 -3.77 5.93 12.87
N ALA A 443 -4.14 4.95 12.04
CA ALA A 443 -5.38 4.19 12.19
C ALA A 443 -6.59 5.10 12.47
N SER A 444 -6.68 6.25 11.80
CA SER A 444 -7.61 7.32 12.16
C SER A 444 -8.07 8.13 10.94
N ILE A 445 -9.15 8.89 11.14
CA ILE A 445 -9.61 9.95 10.24
C ILE A 445 -9.31 11.29 10.90
N LEU A 446 -8.59 12.15 10.20
CA LEU A 446 -8.12 13.44 10.69
C LEU A 446 -8.77 14.58 9.92
N LEU A 447 -8.94 15.75 10.53
CA LEU A 447 -9.34 16.94 9.77
C LEU A 447 -8.22 17.36 8.80
N ARG A 448 -8.61 17.80 7.61
CA ARG A 448 -7.67 18.33 6.63
C ARG A 448 -7.14 19.69 7.07
N GLN A 449 -5.85 19.88 6.82
CA GLN A 449 -5.25 21.21 6.85
C GLN A 449 -5.78 22.06 5.69
N PRO A 450 -5.84 23.40 5.84
CA PRO A 450 -6.36 24.31 4.82
C PRO A 450 -5.69 24.16 3.46
N GLU A 451 -4.38 23.85 3.40
CA GLU A 451 -3.65 23.64 2.14
C GLU A 451 -4.10 22.40 1.34
N HIS A 452 -4.94 21.55 1.93
CA HIS A 452 -5.47 20.34 1.29
C HIS A 452 -6.90 20.53 0.78
N ALA A 453 -7.49 21.71 0.95
CA ALA A 453 -8.89 21.99 0.62
C ALA A 453 -9.24 21.83 -0.87
N HIS A 454 -8.25 21.93 -1.77
CA HIS A 454 -8.46 21.75 -3.22
C HIS A 454 -8.60 20.28 -3.65
N TYR A 455 -8.30 19.31 -2.79
CA TYR A 455 -8.46 17.89 -3.12
C TYR A 455 -9.88 17.41 -2.84
N PHE A 456 -10.44 16.61 -3.75
CA PHE A 456 -11.73 15.95 -3.52
C PHE A 456 -11.65 14.80 -2.51
N MET A 457 -10.52 14.10 -2.48
CA MET A 457 -10.22 13.03 -1.53
C MET A 457 -8.75 13.15 -1.10
N TYR A 458 -8.48 12.84 0.17
CA TYR A 458 -7.15 12.87 0.75
C TYR A 458 -6.93 11.59 1.52
N ILE A 459 -6.15 10.71 0.92
CA ILE A 459 -5.76 9.43 1.51
C ILE A 459 -4.24 9.50 1.66
N GLU A 460 -3.79 9.52 2.91
CA GLU A 460 -2.37 9.67 3.24
C GLU A 460 -1.60 8.41 2.83
N ASN A 461 -0.52 8.57 2.05
CA ASN A 461 0.43 7.49 1.86
C ASN A 461 1.18 7.23 3.18
N PRO A 462 1.17 6.01 3.74
CA PRO A 462 1.74 5.73 5.06
C PRO A 462 3.27 5.93 5.17
N ILE A 463 3.96 6.04 4.03
CA ILE A 463 5.42 6.19 3.95
C ILE A 463 5.82 7.60 3.54
N SER A 464 5.22 8.14 2.47
CA SER A 464 5.59 9.45 1.94
C SER A 464 4.77 10.62 2.47
N LEU A 465 3.69 10.34 3.22
CA LEU A 465 2.74 11.31 3.78
C LEU A 465 2.01 12.19 2.76
N LYS A 466 2.14 11.86 1.47
CA LYS A 466 1.48 12.56 0.36
C LYS A 466 0.13 11.94 0.05
N ASN A 467 -0.76 12.74 -0.53
CA ASN A 467 -2.06 12.28 -1.00
C ASN A 467 -1.95 11.31 -2.20
N VAL A 468 -2.43 10.07 -2.04
CA VAL A 468 -2.48 9.08 -3.13
C VAL A 468 -3.68 9.27 -4.08
N ALA A 469 -4.68 10.05 -3.69
CA ALA A 469 -5.89 10.32 -4.48
C ALA A 469 -5.78 11.56 -5.38
N ARG A 470 -4.59 12.17 -5.47
CA ARG A 470 -4.33 13.40 -6.25
C ARG A 470 -4.66 13.35 -7.74
N SER A 471 -4.88 12.18 -8.33
CA SER A 471 -5.34 12.06 -9.72
C SER A 471 -6.80 12.48 -9.89
N LEU A 472 -7.58 12.45 -8.80
CA LEU A 472 -8.97 12.90 -8.77
C LEU A 472 -9.04 14.42 -8.69
N GLN A 473 -9.12 15.06 -9.86
CA GLN A 473 -9.11 16.52 -10.01
C GLN A 473 -10.43 17.08 -10.57
N GLN A 474 -11.39 16.21 -10.91
CA GLN A 474 -12.64 16.61 -11.53
C GLN A 474 -13.83 16.27 -10.62
N GLU A 475 -14.66 17.28 -10.31
CA GLU A 475 -15.83 17.10 -9.46
C GLU A 475 -16.81 16.07 -10.02
N ARG A 476 -16.99 16.02 -11.35
CA ARG A 476 -17.85 15.01 -12.01
C ARG A 476 -17.42 13.58 -11.66
N LYS A 477 -16.10 13.32 -11.66
CA LYS A 477 -15.55 12.00 -11.33
C LYS A 477 -15.66 11.69 -9.84
N TYR A 478 -15.48 12.70 -8.99
CA TYR A 478 -15.69 12.56 -7.55
C TYR A 478 -17.15 12.18 -7.24
N LYS A 479 -18.13 12.92 -7.80
CA LYS A 479 -19.56 12.62 -7.65
C LYS A 479 -19.93 11.24 -8.19
N GLN A 480 -19.28 10.80 -9.28
CA GLN A 480 -19.46 9.45 -9.80
C GLN A 480 -18.94 8.39 -8.80
N ILE A 481 -17.78 8.61 -8.18
CA ILE A 481 -17.28 7.71 -7.12
C ILE A 481 -18.28 7.63 -5.96
N GLU A 482 -18.75 8.77 -5.45
CA GLU A 482 -19.74 8.80 -4.36
C GLU A 482 -21.02 8.04 -4.72
N ALA A 483 -21.56 8.26 -5.93
CA ALA A 483 -22.77 7.60 -6.40
C ALA A 483 -22.58 6.08 -6.50
N GLU A 484 -21.45 5.61 -7.04
CA GLU A 484 -21.18 4.17 -7.16
C GLU A 484 -20.92 3.49 -5.82
N ILE A 485 -20.30 4.16 -4.84
CA ILE A 485 -20.16 3.63 -3.47
C ILE A 485 -21.55 3.43 -2.84
N LYS A 486 -22.43 4.43 -2.95
CA LYS A 486 -23.81 4.35 -2.45
C LYS A 486 -24.60 3.24 -3.13
N ASN A 487 -24.47 3.14 -4.46
CA ASN A 487 -25.09 2.09 -5.26
C ASN A 487 -24.58 0.69 -4.84
N ALA A 488 -23.29 0.52 -4.64
CA ALA A 488 -22.70 -0.74 -4.20
C ALA A 488 -23.25 -1.20 -2.84
N HIS A 489 -23.35 -0.29 -1.87
CA HIS A 489 -24.01 -0.58 -0.59
C HIS A 489 -25.46 -1.03 -0.79
N HIS A 490 -26.24 -0.26 -1.53
CA HIS A 490 -27.66 -0.55 -1.78
C HIS A 490 -27.85 -1.92 -2.47
N LYS A 491 -27.05 -2.23 -3.50
CA LYS A 491 -27.12 -3.51 -4.21
C LYS A 491 -26.79 -4.69 -3.30
N LEU A 492 -25.76 -4.58 -2.47
CA LEU A 492 -25.40 -5.67 -1.55
C LEU A 492 -26.52 -5.95 -0.54
N VAL A 493 -27.11 -4.90 0.05
CA VAL A 493 -28.18 -5.04 1.05
C VAL A 493 -29.49 -5.56 0.42
N THR A 494 -29.80 -5.17 -0.81
CA THR A 494 -31.05 -5.56 -1.48
C THR A 494 -30.99 -6.93 -2.15
N THR A 495 -29.85 -7.31 -2.72
CA THR A 495 -29.73 -8.52 -3.54
C THR A 495 -28.99 -9.66 -2.85
N SER A 496 -28.23 -9.38 -1.78
CA SER A 496 -27.29 -10.33 -1.16
C SER A 496 -26.38 -11.04 -2.18
N SER A 497 -25.96 -10.33 -3.24
CA SER A 497 -25.13 -10.90 -4.30
C SER A 497 -23.87 -10.09 -4.58
N VAL A 498 -22.73 -10.78 -4.71
CA VAL A 498 -21.49 -10.14 -5.20
C VAL A 498 -21.62 -9.74 -6.67
N ASN A 499 -22.36 -10.51 -7.47
CA ASN A 499 -22.46 -10.27 -8.92
C ASN A 499 -23.16 -8.94 -9.23
N SER A 500 -24.11 -8.52 -8.40
CA SER A 500 -24.85 -7.27 -8.60
C SER A 500 -23.93 -6.04 -8.55
N LEU A 501 -22.79 -6.11 -7.86
CA LEU A 501 -21.77 -5.05 -7.87
C LEU A 501 -21.17 -4.78 -9.26
N PHE A 502 -21.25 -5.74 -10.18
CA PHE A 502 -20.60 -5.69 -11.50
C PHE A 502 -21.57 -5.43 -12.66
N GLU A 503 -22.87 -5.45 -12.38
CA GLU A 503 -23.95 -4.89 -13.20
C GLU A 503 -23.87 -3.35 -13.16
#